data_AF-A0A929FD71-F1
#
_entry.id   AF-A0A929FD71-F1
#
_cell.length_a   1.000
_cell.length_b   1.000
_cell.length_c   1.000
_cell.angle_alpha   90.00
_cell.angle_beta   90.00
_cell.angle_gamma   90.00
#
_symmetry.space_group_name_H-M   'P 1'
#
loop_
_entity.id
_entity.type
_entity.pdbx_description
1 polymer ?
#
loop_
_entity_poly.entity_id
_entity_poly.type
_entity_poly.pdbx_seq_one_letter_code
_entity_poly.pdbx_strand_id
1 'polypeptide(L)'
;MTEFNLYEATGLTSQELAEVFQYNPRAYMAVRGAVAEKHLEKVLENLMQRGDIDDYRSALGDMEKDFYLQVQGKPITLECKNVEVIKTSNNKSSQLGYVEYLAEQGHLSSLLIENILREIGPLKNSLQNLSSSNLKNFFKRLPQKYRESGLVKYQYSASKVPHPKLGQLPDNDFINQFSQSPMTIDFQRTRNSTNEDGDTRRNRYYQVGEIDIVAACLFARTMEWKFLYAEAKNFEKHAQYSDRYSNRLRIEPGFWTSDLVELIST
;
A
#
# COMPACT_ATOMS: atom_id res chain seq x y z
N MET A 1 -16.25 21.08 -18.37
CA MET A 1 -15.54 21.36 -17.11
C MET A 1 -14.38 22.26 -17.46
N THR A 2 -14.29 23.42 -16.84
CA THR A 2 -13.06 24.22 -16.83
C THR A 2 -11.98 23.34 -16.21
N GLU A 3 -11.01 22.90 -17.00
CA GLU A 3 -9.84 22.19 -16.48
C GLU A 3 -9.08 23.17 -15.57
N PHE A 4 -9.25 23.04 -14.26
CA PHE A 4 -8.34 23.69 -13.33
C PHE A 4 -6.95 23.13 -13.59
N ASN A 5 -6.06 23.97 -14.09
CA ASN A 5 -4.69 23.57 -14.33
C ASN A 5 -4.00 23.41 -12.97
N LEU A 6 -3.27 22.30 -12.75
CA LEU A 6 -2.46 22.08 -11.53
C LEU A 6 -1.56 23.28 -11.22
N TYR A 7 -1.08 23.97 -12.27
CA TYR A 7 -0.27 25.18 -12.14
C TYR A 7 -1.05 26.32 -11.48
N GLU A 8 -2.33 26.53 -11.79
CA GLU A 8 -3.14 27.59 -11.17
C GLU A 8 -3.35 27.34 -9.68
N ALA A 9 -3.51 26.07 -9.28
CA ALA A 9 -3.74 25.70 -7.89
C ALA A 9 -2.46 25.71 -7.03
N THR A 10 -1.29 25.47 -7.64
CA THR A 10 -0.05 25.21 -6.89
C THR A 10 1.09 26.16 -7.20
N GLY A 11 1.06 26.84 -8.35
CA GLY A 11 2.19 27.58 -8.91
C GLY A 11 3.35 26.71 -9.39
N LEU A 12 3.16 25.38 -9.46
CA LEU A 12 4.19 24.42 -9.85
C LEU A 12 3.86 23.74 -11.19
N THR A 13 4.88 23.51 -11.99
CA THR A 13 4.79 22.62 -13.15
C THR A 13 4.59 21.17 -12.71
N SER A 14 4.15 20.31 -13.63
CA SER A 14 4.02 18.87 -13.36
C SER A 14 5.33 18.23 -12.90
N GLN A 15 6.47 18.73 -13.37
CA GLN A 15 7.80 18.23 -12.99
C GLN A 15 8.15 18.63 -11.56
N GLU A 16 7.98 19.90 -11.19
CA GLU A 16 8.21 20.37 -9.81
C GLU A 16 7.27 19.68 -8.82
N LEU A 17 6.02 19.44 -9.21
CA LEU A 17 5.07 18.70 -8.38
C LEU A 17 5.50 17.23 -8.18
N ALA A 18 6.06 16.59 -9.21
CA ALA A 18 6.63 15.26 -9.07
C ALA A 18 7.81 15.23 -8.09
N GLU A 19 8.65 16.27 -8.09
CA GLU A 19 9.74 16.43 -7.12
C GLU A 19 9.19 16.61 -5.69
N VAL A 20 8.13 17.40 -5.50
CA VAL A 20 7.45 17.52 -4.19
C VAL A 20 7.03 16.15 -3.69
N PHE A 21 6.40 15.31 -4.52
CA PHE A 21 6.03 13.95 -4.11
C PHE A 21 7.25 13.07 -3.83
N GLN A 22 8.37 13.25 -4.53
CA GLN A 22 9.58 12.48 -4.27
C GLN A 22 10.17 12.75 -2.88
N TYR A 23 10.10 14.00 -2.40
CA TYR A 23 10.69 14.42 -1.13
C TYR A 23 9.70 14.54 0.04
N ASN A 24 8.41 14.40 -0.21
CA ASN A 24 7.37 14.44 0.82
C ASN A 24 6.64 13.09 0.93
N PRO A 25 7.05 12.21 1.87
CA PRO A 25 6.45 10.88 2.04
C PRO A 25 4.95 10.90 2.25
N ARG A 26 4.43 11.91 2.95
CA ARG A 26 3.00 12.00 3.27
C ARG A 26 2.18 12.34 2.03
N ALA A 27 2.62 13.33 1.26
CA ALA A 27 1.99 13.69 -0.01
C ALA A 27 2.07 12.53 -1.01
N TYR A 28 3.22 11.86 -1.08
CA TYR A 28 3.41 10.68 -1.92
C TYR A 28 2.40 9.57 -1.57
N MET A 29 2.26 9.21 -0.29
CA MET A 29 1.30 8.19 0.14
C MET A 29 -0.15 8.56 -0.18
N ALA A 30 -0.54 9.83 -0.04
CA ALA A 30 -1.89 10.29 -0.38
C ALA A 30 -2.17 10.16 -1.89
N VAL A 31 -1.24 10.62 -2.73
CA VAL A 31 -1.33 10.46 -4.20
C VAL A 31 -1.40 8.99 -4.58
N ARG A 32 -0.64 8.12 -3.91
CA ARG A 32 -0.65 6.68 -4.16
C ARG A 32 -2.02 6.03 -3.88
N GLY A 33 -2.73 6.49 -2.86
CA GLY A 33 -4.13 6.10 -2.60
C GLY A 33 -5.03 6.46 -3.78
N ALA A 34 -5.05 7.76 -4.11
CA ALA A 34 -5.87 8.28 -5.21
C ALA A 34 -5.54 7.64 -6.58
N VAL A 35 -4.28 7.34 -6.85
CA VAL A 35 -3.88 6.63 -8.09
C VAL A 35 -4.40 5.18 -8.08
N ALA A 36 -4.34 4.48 -6.94
CA ALA A 36 -4.91 3.14 -6.84
C ALA A 36 -6.42 3.17 -7.07
N GLU A 37 -7.15 4.11 -6.46
CA GLU A 37 -8.58 4.34 -6.73
C GLU A 37 -8.85 4.62 -8.21
N LYS A 38 -8.07 5.50 -8.86
CA LYS A 38 -8.25 5.77 -10.29
C LYS A 38 -8.02 4.55 -11.18
N HIS A 39 -7.10 3.67 -10.79
CA HIS A 39 -6.89 2.40 -11.48
C HIS A 39 -8.04 1.41 -11.24
N LEU A 40 -8.59 1.37 -10.03
CA LEU A 40 -9.77 0.57 -9.72
C LEU A 40 -11.00 1.07 -10.48
N GLU A 41 -11.19 2.38 -10.56
CA GLU A 41 -12.26 3.01 -11.36
C GLU A 41 -12.23 2.53 -12.81
N LYS A 42 -11.06 2.46 -13.45
CA LYS A 42 -10.92 1.90 -14.81
C LYS A 42 -11.34 0.43 -14.91
N VAL A 43 -11.14 -0.35 -13.85
CA VAL A 43 -11.63 -1.74 -13.78
C VAL A 43 -13.15 -1.74 -13.72
N LEU A 44 -13.75 -0.88 -12.88
CA LEU A 44 -15.21 -0.75 -12.76
C LEU A 44 -15.87 -0.25 -14.05
N GLU A 45 -15.28 0.74 -14.72
CA GLU A 45 -15.72 1.20 -16.05
C GLU A 45 -15.78 0.05 -17.05
N ASN A 46 -14.77 -0.82 -17.06
CA ASN A 46 -14.73 -1.97 -17.95
C ASN A 46 -15.80 -3.01 -17.60
N LEU A 47 -16.02 -3.30 -16.32
CA LEU A 47 -17.06 -4.22 -15.86
C LEU A 47 -18.46 -3.70 -16.22
N MET A 48 -18.70 -2.39 -16.05
CA MET A 48 -19.96 -1.75 -16.44
C MET A 48 -20.18 -1.84 -17.96
N GLN A 49 -19.15 -1.56 -18.76
CA GLN A 49 -19.23 -1.69 -20.23
C GLN A 49 -19.52 -3.12 -20.70
N ARG A 50 -19.07 -4.13 -19.94
CA ARG A 50 -19.35 -5.55 -20.19
C ARG A 50 -20.72 -6.02 -19.68
N GLY A 51 -21.39 -5.21 -18.85
CA GLY A 51 -22.66 -5.57 -18.22
C GLY A 51 -22.52 -6.47 -16.98
N ASP A 52 -21.32 -6.57 -16.40
CA ASP A 52 -21.09 -7.32 -15.17
C ASP A 52 -21.57 -6.54 -13.92
N ILE A 53 -21.66 -5.21 -14.02
CA ILE A 53 -22.29 -4.32 -13.04
C ILE A 53 -23.24 -3.35 -13.75
N ASP A 54 -24.29 -2.91 -13.06
CA ASP A 54 -25.31 -2.01 -13.62
C ASP A 54 -24.78 -0.57 -13.68
N ASP A 55 -24.13 -0.12 -12.60
CA ASP A 55 -23.60 1.23 -12.44
C ASP A 55 -22.59 1.27 -11.29
N TYR A 56 -21.81 2.34 -11.20
CA TYR A 56 -21.01 2.65 -10.01
C TYR A 56 -20.86 4.14 -9.78
N ARG A 57 -20.59 4.52 -8.53
CA ARG A 57 -20.13 5.87 -8.19
C ARG A 57 -18.94 5.84 -7.23
N SER A 58 -18.09 6.84 -7.35
CA SER A 58 -17.03 7.12 -6.38
C SER A 58 -17.56 7.87 -5.16
N ALA A 59 -16.80 7.88 -4.07
CA ALA A 59 -17.08 8.72 -2.90
C ALA A 59 -17.26 10.20 -3.28
N LEU A 60 -18.27 10.85 -2.70
CA LEU A 60 -18.54 12.29 -2.89
C LEU A 60 -18.08 13.16 -1.72
N GLY A 61 -17.75 12.56 -0.57
CA GLY A 61 -17.45 13.30 0.64
C GLY A 61 -16.55 12.56 1.62
N ASP A 62 -16.15 13.27 2.66
CA ASP A 62 -15.36 12.70 3.76
C ASP A 62 -16.17 11.62 4.49
N MET A 63 -15.53 10.48 4.78
CA MET A 63 -16.09 9.30 5.49
C MET A 63 -16.91 8.32 4.65
N GLU A 64 -17.16 8.62 3.37
CA GLU A 64 -17.72 7.65 2.41
C GLU A 64 -16.75 6.51 2.09
N LYS A 65 -17.27 5.45 1.47
CA LYS A 65 -16.48 4.36 0.86
C LYS A 65 -15.99 4.78 -0.49
N ASP A 66 -14.83 4.28 -0.87
CA ASP A 66 -14.17 4.69 -2.12
C ASP A 66 -15.11 4.49 -3.32
N PHE A 67 -15.85 3.38 -3.35
CA PHE A 67 -16.82 3.09 -4.40
C PHE A 67 -18.12 2.45 -3.88
N TYR A 68 -19.21 2.73 -4.60
CA TYR A 68 -20.52 2.11 -4.43
C TYR A 68 -20.97 1.58 -5.78
N LEU A 69 -21.21 0.28 -5.87
CA LEU A 69 -21.64 -0.41 -7.09
C LEU A 69 -23.15 -0.70 -7.02
N GLN A 70 -23.80 -0.75 -8.18
CA GLN A 70 -25.10 -1.38 -8.36
C GLN A 70 -24.91 -2.66 -9.16
N VAL A 71 -25.33 -3.79 -8.61
CA VAL A 71 -25.20 -5.10 -9.25
C VAL A 71 -26.51 -5.86 -9.13
N GLN A 72 -27.19 -6.09 -10.25
CA GLN A 72 -28.50 -6.72 -10.30
C GLN A 72 -29.50 -6.05 -9.34
N GLY A 73 -29.46 -4.72 -9.28
CA GLY A 73 -30.28 -3.90 -8.37
C GLY A 73 -29.91 -3.97 -6.89
N LYS A 74 -28.80 -4.61 -6.51
CA LYS A 74 -28.28 -4.61 -5.13
C LYS A 74 -27.12 -3.61 -5.00
N PRO A 75 -27.11 -2.77 -3.95
CA PRO A 75 -25.96 -1.91 -3.66
C PRO A 75 -24.83 -2.73 -3.04
N ILE A 76 -23.61 -2.54 -3.51
CA ILE A 76 -22.38 -3.13 -2.96
C ILE A 76 -21.39 -2.00 -2.66
N THR A 77 -20.81 -2.02 -1.45
CA THR A 77 -19.75 -1.10 -1.04
C THR A 77 -18.37 -1.70 -1.24
N LEU A 78 -17.47 -0.92 -1.84
CA LEU A 78 -16.12 -1.35 -2.21
C LEU A 78 -15.08 -0.36 -1.70
N GLU A 79 -14.12 -0.86 -0.94
CA GLU A 79 -13.01 -0.06 -0.38
C GLU A 79 -11.69 -0.43 -1.09
N CYS A 80 -10.95 0.57 -1.56
CA CYS A 80 -9.64 0.44 -2.17
C CYS A 80 -8.53 0.64 -1.14
N LYS A 81 -7.63 -0.34 -1.03
CA LYS A 81 -6.46 -0.24 -0.14
C LYS A 81 -5.19 -0.66 -0.84
N ASN A 82 -4.09 0.01 -0.51
CA ASN A 82 -2.77 -0.40 -0.95
C ASN A 82 -2.23 -1.50 -0.03
N VAL A 83 -1.66 -2.55 -0.62
CA VAL A 83 -0.81 -3.50 0.11
C VAL A 83 0.43 -2.77 0.64
N GLU A 84 0.90 -3.14 1.83
CA GLU A 84 2.13 -2.60 2.41
C GLU A 84 3.39 -3.14 1.71
N VAL A 85 4.42 -2.29 1.61
CA VAL A 85 5.77 -2.72 1.18
C VAL A 85 6.41 -3.67 2.19
N ILE A 86 7.44 -4.41 1.78
CA ILE A 86 8.25 -5.20 2.72
C ILE A 86 8.87 -4.26 3.75
N LYS A 87 8.75 -4.62 5.03
CA LYS A 87 9.37 -3.86 6.12
C LYS A 87 10.90 -3.99 6.03
N THR A 88 11.58 -2.87 5.82
CA THR A 88 13.05 -2.82 5.67
C THR A 88 13.79 -2.51 6.96
N SER A 89 13.09 -2.20 8.05
CA SER A 89 13.68 -1.69 9.30
C SER A 89 13.35 -2.50 10.56
N ASN A 90 12.66 -3.63 10.42
CA ASN A 90 12.17 -4.45 11.55
C ASN A 90 13.27 -5.30 12.22
N ASN A 91 14.23 -5.80 11.45
CA ASN A 91 15.33 -6.62 11.96
C ASN A 91 16.63 -6.40 11.16
N LYS A 92 17.74 -6.95 11.66
CA LYS A 92 19.07 -6.80 11.05
C LYS A 92 19.10 -7.32 9.60
N SER A 93 18.50 -8.48 9.33
CA SER A 93 18.51 -9.09 8.00
C SER A 93 17.78 -8.24 6.96
N SER A 94 16.61 -7.69 7.33
CA SER A 94 15.83 -6.84 6.43
C SER A 94 16.51 -5.49 6.18
N GLN A 95 17.18 -4.93 7.19
CA GLN A 95 17.98 -3.71 7.02
C GLN A 95 19.17 -3.95 6.09
N LEU A 96 19.91 -5.03 6.32
CA LEU A 96 21.08 -5.36 5.53
C LEU A 96 20.69 -5.63 4.08
N GLY A 97 19.72 -6.51 3.85
CA GLY A 97 19.27 -6.86 2.50
C GLY A 97 18.70 -5.68 1.71
N TYR A 98 18.12 -4.67 2.38
CA TYR A 98 17.69 -3.45 1.71
C TYR A 98 18.88 -2.52 1.39
N VAL A 99 19.83 -2.36 2.30
CA VAL A 99 21.05 -1.56 2.04
C VAL A 99 21.88 -2.16 0.92
N GLU A 100 22.05 -3.49 0.90
CA GLU A 100 22.72 -4.22 -0.17
C GLU A 100 22.02 -3.98 -1.51
N TYR A 101 20.69 -4.11 -1.55
CA TYR A 101 19.90 -3.77 -2.73
C TYR A 101 20.13 -2.32 -3.19
N LEU A 102 20.12 -1.34 -2.28
CA LEU A 102 20.37 0.05 -2.65
C LEU A 102 21.77 0.27 -3.24
N ALA A 103 22.79 -0.42 -2.72
CA ALA A 103 24.14 -0.36 -3.26
C ALA A 103 24.24 -1.02 -4.64
N GLU A 104 23.66 -2.22 -4.80
CA GLU A 104 23.64 -2.98 -6.06
C GLU A 104 22.92 -2.23 -7.19
N GLN A 105 21.83 -1.52 -6.87
CA GLN A 105 21.09 -0.70 -7.84
C GLN A 105 21.72 0.68 -8.07
N GLY A 106 22.89 0.97 -7.47
CA GLY A 106 23.60 2.24 -7.65
C GLY A 106 22.94 3.44 -6.96
N HIS A 107 21.98 3.22 -6.05
CA HIS A 107 21.34 4.29 -5.28
C HIS A 107 22.23 4.84 -4.16
N LEU A 108 23.18 4.02 -3.69
CA LEU A 108 24.22 4.41 -2.72
C LEU A 108 25.60 4.26 -3.37
N SER A 109 26.33 5.36 -3.48
CA SER A 109 27.73 5.31 -3.90
C SER A 109 28.61 4.75 -2.79
N SER A 110 29.73 4.10 -3.17
CA SER A 110 30.72 3.61 -2.19
C SER A 110 31.20 4.73 -1.26
N LEU A 111 31.39 5.94 -1.79
CA LEU A 111 31.77 7.11 -1.01
C LEU A 111 30.73 7.46 0.07
N LEU A 112 29.44 7.43 -0.26
CA LEU A 112 28.37 7.69 0.70
C LEU A 112 28.36 6.63 1.80
N ILE A 113 28.48 5.35 1.44
CA ILE A 113 28.52 4.24 2.40
C ILE A 113 29.71 4.40 3.34
N GLU A 114 30.90 4.67 2.81
CA GLU A 114 32.10 4.90 3.61
C GLU A 114 31.95 6.09 4.56
N ASN A 115 31.41 7.22 4.09
CA ASN A 115 31.20 8.40 4.92
C ASN A 115 30.28 8.08 6.10
N ILE A 116 29.14 7.41 5.85
CA ILE A 116 28.21 7.02 6.91
C ILE A 116 28.88 6.03 7.89
N LEU A 117 29.66 5.06 7.40
CA LEU A 117 30.37 4.11 8.26
C LEU A 117 31.39 4.79 9.17
N ARG A 118 32.17 5.76 8.64
CA ARG A 118 33.14 6.55 9.43
C ARG A 118 32.47 7.32 10.58
N GLU A 119 31.27 7.84 10.36
CA GLU A 119 30.50 8.57 11.37
C GLU A 119 29.92 7.68 12.48
N ILE A 120 29.79 6.37 12.24
CA ILE A 120 29.22 5.42 13.21
C ILE A 120 30.31 4.82 14.11
N GLY A 121 31.55 4.72 13.63
CA GLY A 121 32.67 4.22 14.42
C GLY A 121 33.84 3.73 13.58
N PRO A 122 34.90 3.18 14.21
CA PRO A 122 36.12 2.79 13.52
C PRO A 122 35.84 1.77 12.40
N LEU A 123 36.36 2.14 11.21
CA LEU A 123 36.25 1.58 9.84
C LEU A 123 36.45 0.06 9.63
N LYS A 124 36.56 -0.77 10.68
CA LYS A 124 36.97 -2.17 10.51
C LYS A 124 35.85 -3.13 10.11
N ASN A 125 34.60 -2.67 10.02
CA ASN A 125 33.47 -3.55 9.79
C ASN A 125 32.83 -3.29 8.42
N SER A 126 32.78 -4.32 7.59
CA SER A 126 31.86 -4.39 6.44
C SER A 126 30.42 -4.23 6.94
N LEU A 127 29.49 -3.84 6.05
CA LEU A 127 28.06 -3.74 6.37
C LEU A 127 27.50 -5.00 7.04
N GLN A 128 27.96 -6.17 6.60
CA GLN A 128 27.55 -7.48 7.12
C GLN A 128 27.97 -7.70 8.59
N ASN A 129 29.11 -7.12 8.98
CA ASN A 129 29.69 -7.23 10.31
C ASN A 129 29.14 -6.21 11.30
N LEU A 130 28.28 -5.27 10.87
CA LEU A 130 27.66 -4.32 11.80
C LEU A 130 26.74 -5.03 12.80
N SER A 131 26.79 -4.59 14.05
CA SER A 131 25.78 -4.95 15.05
C SER A 131 24.41 -4.41 14.65
N SER A 132 23.33 -4.96 15.20
CA SER A 132 21.97 -4.46 14.95
C SER A 132 21.79 -2.99 15.33
N SER A 133 22.49 -2.50 16.37
CA SER A 133 22.46 -1.08 16.77
C SER A 133 23.18 -0.19 15.76
N ASN A 134 24.36 -0.59 15.29
CA ASN A 134 25.12 0.16 14.30
C ASN A 134 24.43 0.19 12.94
N LEU A 135 23.80 -0.92 12.53
CA LEU A 135 23.02 -0.97 11.30
C LEU A 135 21.76 -0.09 11.38
N LYS A 136 21.08 -0.03 12.54
CA LYS A 136 20.01 0.94 12.77
C LYS A 136 20.51 2.39 12.64
N ASN A 137 21.69 2.70 13.17
CA ASN A 137 22.28 4.03 13.05
C ASN A 137 22.68 4.36 11.61
N PHE A 138 23.24 3.39 10.87
CA PHE A 138 23.49 3.50 9.44
C PHE A 138 22.21 3.81 8.67
N PHE A 139 21.16 3.01 8.90
CA PHE A 139 19.89 3.19 8.25
C PHE A 139 19.30 4.58 8.52
N LYS A 140 19.40 5.12 9.73
CA LYS A 140 18.90 6.47 10.08
C LYS A 140 19.63 7.60 9.35
N ARG A 141 20.88 7.40 8.96
CA ARG A 141 21.70 8.38 8.22
C ARG A 141 21.49 8.33 6.70
N LEU A 142 20.78 7.33 6.18
CA LEU A 142 20.42 7.31 4.76
C LEU A 142 19.53 8.52 4.39
N PRO A 143 19.64 9.03 3.16
CA PRO A 143 18.70 10.02 2.63
C PRO A 143 17.23 9.60 2.86
N GLN A 144 16.37 10.56 3.24
CA GLN A 144 14.98 10.30 3.60
C GLN A 144 14.21 9.53 2.52
N LYS A 145 14.45 9.87 1.24
CA LYS A 145 13.88 9.20 0.05
C LYS A 145 14.18 7.71 -0.06
N TYR A 146 15.16 7.19 0.68
CA TYR A 146 15.44 5.76 0.75
C TYR A 146 14.90 5.10 2.01
N ARG A 147 14.62 5.87 3.07
CA ARG A 147 14.15 5.34 4.36
C ARG A 147 12.63 5.22 4.42
N GLU A 148 11.93 6.27 4.02
CA GLU A 148 10.53 6.48 4.41
C GLU A 148 9.56 6.03 3.32
N SER A 149 9.72 6.53 2.09
CA SER A 149 8.80 6.27 0.98
C SER A 149 9.52 6.35 -0.37
N GLY A 150 8.79 6.10 -1.45
CA GLY A 150 9.28 6.32 -2.81
C GLY A 150 9.56 5.03 -3.57
N LEU A 151 9.66 5.16 -4.90
CA LEU A 151 9.70 4.07 -5.89
C LEU A 151 10.69 2.96 -5.54
N VAL A 152 11.85 3.31 -4.99
CA VAL A 152 12.92 2.36 -4.65
C VAL A 152 12.48 1.30 -3.65
N LYS A 153 11.60 1.63 -2.69
CA LYS A 153 11.06 0.64 -1.73
C LYS A 153 10.07 -0.33 -2.39
N TYR A 154 9.36 0.13 -3.40
CA TYR A 154 8.46 -0.70 -4.21
C TYR A 154 9.27 -1.66 -5.06
N GLN A 155 10.30 -1.16 -5.74
CA GLN A 155 11.21 -1.98 -6.54
C GLN A 155 11.93 -3.02 -5.68
N TYR A 156 12.37 -2.66 -4.47
CA TYR A 156 12.91 -3.64 -3.52
C TYR A 156 11.87 -4.70 -3.14
N SER A 157 10.64 -4.29 -2.85
CA SER A 157 9.59 -5.24 -2.48
C SER A 157 9.26 -6.20 -3.62
N ALA A 158 9.22 -5.68 -4.86
CA ALA A 158 8.95 -6.46 -6.07
C ALA A 158 10.12 -7.36 -6.49
N SER A 159 11.38 -6.97 -6.23
CA SER A 159 12.55 -7.81 -6.50
C SER A 159 12.60 -9.08 -5.63
N LYS A 160 11.76 -9.16 -4.59
CA LYS A 160 11.60 -10.35 -3.74
C LYS A 160 10.44 -11.25 -4.16
N VAL A 161 9.76 -10.94 -5.26
CA VAL A 161 8.60 -11.69 -5.76
C VAL A 161 9.00 -12.48 -7.00
N PRO A 162 9.05 -13.82 -6.94
CA PRO A 162 9.44 -14.65 -8.08
C PRO A 162 8.54 -14.47 -9.31
N HIS A 163 7.23 -14.40 -9.10
CA HIS A 163 6.21 -14.28 -10.14
C HIS A 163 5.34 -13.04 -9.86
N PRO A 164 5.82 -11.84 -10.22
CA PRO A 164 5.16 -10.58 -9.84
C PRO A 164 3.87 -10.32 -10.63
N LYS A 165 3.63 -10.99 -11.75
CA LYS A 165 2.46 -10.72 -12.60
C LYS A 165 1.24 -11.51 -12.14
N LEU A 166 0.19 -10.80 -11.75
CA LEU A 166 -1.09 -11.43 -11.42
C LEU A 166 -1.73 -12.04 -12.68
N GLY A 167 -2.31 -13.24 -12.54
CA GLY A 167 -2.91 -14.02 -13.62
C GLY A 167 -1.97 -15.04 -14.30
N GLN A 168 -0.68 -15.09 -13.92
CA GLN A 168 0.24 -16.13 -14.39
C GLN A 168 0.15 -17.43 -13.57
N LEU A 169 -0.34 -17.34 -12.34
CA LEU A 169 -0.56 -18.43 -11.43
C LEU A 169 -2.02 -18.34 -10.94
N PRO A 170 -2.64 -19.47 -10.52
CA PRO A 170 -3.86 -19.42 -9.74
C PRO A 170 -3.70 -18.52 -8.52
N ASP A 171 -4.76 -17.85 -8.08
CA ASP A 171 -4.66 -16.82 -7.03
C ASP A 171 -4.06 -17.35 -5.73
N ASN A 172 -4.41 -18.57 -5.32
CA ASN A 172 -3.82 -19.20 -4.14
C ASN A 172 -2.30 -19.40 -4.26
N ASP A 173 -1.82 -19.83 -5.43
CA ASP A 173 -0.39 -20.03 -5.69
C ASP A 173 0.34 -18.68 -5.79
N PHE A 174 -0.30 -17.70 -6.43
CA PHE A 174 0.18 -16.33 -6.47
C PHE A 174 0.32 -15.76 -5.05
N ILE A 175 -0.64 -15.98 -4.15
CA ILE A 175 -0.59 -15.51 -2.76
C ILE A 175 0.45 -16.31 -1.95
N ASN A 176 0.58 -17.62 -2.16
CA ASN A 176 1.49 -18.49 -1.42
C ASN A 176 2.97 -18.11 -1.57
N GLN A 177 3.37 -17.52 -2.70
CA GLN A 177 4.75 -17.05 -2.91
C GLN A 177 5.18 -15.99 -1.88
N PHE A 178 4.22 -15.31 -1.24
CA PHE A 178 4.46 -14.28 -0.23
C PHE A 178 4.62 -14.84 1.19
N SER A 179 4.63 -16.16 1.40
CA SER A 179 4.69 -16.80 2.73
C SER A 179 5.81 -16.29 3.64
N GLN A 180 7.01 -16.00 3.09
CA GLN A 180 8.16 -15.46 3.84
C GLN A 180 8.00 -13.98 4.21
N SER A 181 7.20 -13.22 3.45
CA SER A 181 6.91 -11.81 3.72
C SER A 181 5.46 -11.50 3.37
N PRO A 182 4.50 -11.95 4.21
CA PRO A 182 3.08 -11.90 3.89
C PRO A 182 2.63 -10.50 3.50
N MET A 183 1.71 -10.42 2.53
CA MET A 183 1.08 -9.17 2.16
C MET A 183 0.10 -8.75 3.26
N THR A 184 0.19 -7.50 3.69
CA THR A 184 -0.71 -6.92 4.69
C THR A 184 -1.23 -5.58 4.22
N ILE A 185 -2.38 -5.19 4.76
CA ILE A 185 -3.06 -3.93 4.48
C ILE A 185 -3.28 -3.21 5.81
N ASP A 186 -2.97 -1.91 5.85
CA ASP A 186 -3.40 -1.03 6.95
C ASP A 186 -4.88 -0.69 6.74
N PHE A 187 -5.76 -1.35 7.49
CA PHE A 187 -7.21 -1.29 7.31
C PHE A 187 -7.86 -0.37 8.34
N GLN A 188 -7.51 0.90 8.23
CA GLN A 188 -8.03 1.97 9.06
C GLN A 188 -8.22 3.24 8.23
N ARG A 189 -9.11 4.11 8.69
CA ARG A 189 -9.31 5.43 8.13
C ARG A 189 -8.08 6.31 8.42
N THR A 190 -7.80 7.19 7.45
CA THR A 190 -6.66 8.13 7.50
C THR A 190 -6.90 9.33 8.41
N ARG A 191 -8.17 9.61 8.78
CA ARG A 191 -8.57 10.75 9.61
C ARG A 191 -9.22 10.30 10.93
N ASN A 192 -9.02 11.10 11.97
CA ASN A 192 -9.71 10.95 13.25
C ASN A 192 -11.00 11.77 13.19
N SER A 193 -12.18 11.15 13.32
CA SER A 193 -13.35 11.88 13.80
C SER A 193 -13.28 11.94 15.33
N THR A 194 -13.42 13.14 15.88
CA THR A 194 -13.52 13.37 17.33
C THR A 194 -14.94 13.07 17.81
N ASN A 195 -15.08 12.18 18.80
CA ASN A 195 -16.30 12.05 19.59
C ASN A 195 -16.20 12.90 20.86
N GLU A 196 -17.35 13.18 21.48
CA GLU A 196 -17.46 13.80 22.81
C GLU A 196 -16.75 12.99 23.91
N ASP A 197 -16.59 11.67 23.73
CA ASP A 197 -15.97 10.73 24.68
C ASP A 197 -14.42 10.68 24.64
N GLY A 198 -13.76 11.44 23.75
CA GLY A 198 -12.29 11.53 23.68
C GLY A 198 -11.54 10.33 23.08
N ASP A 199 -12.16 9.14 22.90
CA ASP A 199 -11.51 8.01 22.21
C ASP A 199 -11.60 8.14 20.67
N THR A 200 -10.64 8.87 20.12
CA THR A 200 -10.50 9.09 18.66
C THR A 200 -10.03 7.85 17.89
N ARG A 201 -9.59 6.77 18.55
CA ARG A 201 -8.99 5.60 17.88
C ARG A 201 -10.05 4.66 17.32
N ARG A 202 -11.12 4.39 18.07
CA ARG A 202 -12.21 3.50 17.65
C ARG A 202 -12.83 3.92 16.32
N ASN A 203 -12.94 5.24 16.10
CA ASN A 203 -13.51 5.83 14.90
C ASN A 203 -12.65 5.65 13.64
N ARG A 204 -11.37 5.31 13.81
CA ARG A 204 -10.51 4.98 12.67
C ARG A 204 -10.79 3.59 12.11
N TYR A 205 -11.45 2.72 12.87
CA TYR A 205 -11.71 1.36 12.43
C TYR A 205 -13.06 1.28 11.73
N TYR A 206 -13.14 0.47 10.68
CA TYR A 206 -14.39 0.21 9.96
C TYR A 206 -15.34 -0.60 10.83
N GLN A 207 -16.63 -0.27 10.77
CA GLN A 207 -17.66 -1.06 11.45
C GLN A 207 -17.86 -2.39 10.73
N VAL A 208 -18.24 -3.44 11.47
CA VAL A 208 -18.65 -4.69 10.84
C VAL A 208 -19.90 -4.45 10.00
N GLY A 209 -19.90 -4.92 8.76
CA GLY A 209 -20.97 -4.69 7.77
C GLY A 209 -20.93 -3.30 7.09
N GLU A 210 -19.92 -2.48 7.36
CA GLU A 210 -19.78 -1.15 6.73
C GLU A 210 -19.20 -1.20 5.31
N ILE A 211 -18.52 -2.30 4.98
CA ILE A 211 -17.87 -2.56 3.70
C ILE A 211 -18.26 -3.98 3.31
N ASP A 212 -18.60 -4.19 2.05
CA ASP A 212 -18.90 -5.52 1.49
C ASP A 212 -17.62 -6.16 0.94
N ILE A 213 -16.84 -5.41 0.14
CA ILE A 213 -15.64 -5.90 -0.53
C ILE A 213 -14.45 -4.95 -0.32
N VAL A 214 -13.24 -5.50 -0.17
CA VAL A 214 -11.98 -4.75 -0.23
C VAL A 214 -11.19 -5.12 -1.48
N ALA A 215 -10.78 -4.12 -2.25
CA ALA A 215 -9.82 -4.22 -3.34
C ALA A 215 -8.41 -3.88 -2.84
N ALA A 216 -7.53 -4.88 -2.80
CA ALA A 216 -6.14 -4.76 -2.41
C ALA A 216 -5.22 -4.49 -3.61
N CYS A 217 -4.78 -3.25 -3.78
CA CYS A 217 -3.84 -2.85 -4.81
C CYS A 217 -2.45 -3.46 -4.56
N LEU A 218 -1.99 -4.25 -5.53
CA LEU A 218 -0.76 -5.04 -5.45
C LEU A 218 0.53 -4.29 -5.80
N PHE A 219 0.44 -3.04 -6.31
CA PHE A 219 1.59 -2.33 -6.86
C PHE A 219 2.78 -2.29 -5.89
N ALA A 220 2.53 -2.15 -4.58
CA ALA A 220 3.55 -2.20 -3.53
C ALA A 220 4.47 -3.42 -3.56
N ARG A 221 3.97 -4.53 -4.09
CA ARG A 221 4.64 -5.83 -4.12
C ARG A 221 4.94 -6.29 -5.54
N THR A 222 4.23 -5.81 -6.55
CA THR A 222 4.34 -6.33 -7.93
C THR A 222 4.77 -5.30 -8.96
N MET A 223 4.70 -4.01 -8.64
CA MET A 223 4.78 -2.90 -9.60
C MET A 223 3.67 -2.92 -10.67
N GLU A 224 2.61 -3.70 -10.48
CA GLU A 224 1.41 -3.71 -11.32
C GLU A 224 0.22 -3.07 -10.60
N TRP A 225 -0.52 -2.21 -11.28
CA TRP A 225 -1.78 -1.65 -10.80
C TRP A 225 -2.93 -2.65 -10.99
N LYS A 226 -2.81 -3.79 -10.29
CA LYS A 226 -3.82 -4.86 -10.25
C LYS A 226 -4.26 -5.07 -8.80
N PHE A 227 -5.37 -5.77 -8.65
CA PHE A 227 -6.05 -5.91 -7.37
C PHE A 227 -6.36 -7.38 -7.08
N LEU A 228 -6.31 -7.72 -5.80
CA LEU A 228 -7.02 -8.88 -5.25
C LEU A 228 -8.24 -8.38 -4.48
N TYR A 229 -9.31 -9.14 -4.49
CA TYR A 229 -10.59 -8.79 -3.88
C TYR A 229 -10.95 -9.82 -2.81
N ALA A 230 -11.55 -9.37 -1.71
CA ALA A 230 -12.10 -10.24 -0.68
C ALA A 230 -13.35 -9.63 -0.04
N GLU A 231 -14.30 -10.49 0.33
CA GLU A 231 -15.47 -10.09 1.10
C GLU A 231 -15.08 -9.75 2.55
N ALA A 232 -15.57 -8.62 3.05
CA ALA A 232 -15.22 -8.14 4.38
C ALA A 232 -15.78 -9.02 5.50
N LYS A 233 -16.82 -9.81 5.22
CA LYS A 233 -17.38 -10.79 6.18
C LYS A 233 -16.34 -11.84 6.63
N ASN A 234 -15.28 -12.04 5.85
CA ASN A 234 -14.19 -12.97 6.14
C ASN A 234 -13.07 -12.35 7.00
N PHE A 235 -13.14 -11.04 7.29
CA PHE A 235 -12.09 -10.37 8.05
C PHE A 235 -12.25 -10.56 9.56
N GLU A 236 -11.11 -10.66 10.24
CA GLU A 236 -11.05 -10.72 11.69
C GLU A 236 -11.63 -9.45 12.32
N LYS A 237 -12.29 -9.62 13.47
CA LYS A 237 -12.77 -8.51 14.30
C LYS A 237 -11.64 -7.92 15.14
N HIS A 238 -11.76 -6.65 15.50
CA HIS A 238 -10.78 -5.97 16.33
C HIS A 238 -10.79 -6.53 17.76
N ALA A 239 -9.60 -6.85 18.30
CA ALA A 239 -9.46 -7.48 19.62
C ALA A 239 -10.11 -6.69 20.78
N GLN A 240 -10.10 -5.36 20.70
CA GLN A 240 -10.70 -4.47 21.70
C GLN A 240 -12.14 -4.03 21.37
N TYR A 241 -12.51 -4.00 20.08
CA TYR A 241 -13.78 -3.42 19.61
C TYR A 241 -14.48 -4.44 18.72
N SER A 242 -15.26 -5.34 19.31
CA SER A 242 -15.87 -6.48 18.60
C SER A 242 -16.85 -6.09 17.47
N ASP A 243 -17.31 -4.83 17.46
CA ASP A 243 -18.13 -4.21 16.42
C ASP A 243 -17.32 -3.53 15.30
N ARG A 244 -15.99 -3.73 15.30
CA ARG A 244 -15.05 -3.21 14.31
C ARG A 244 -14.25 -4.33 13.67
N TYR A 245 -13.86 -4.15 12.43
CA TYR A 245 -12.84 -5.00 11.80
C TYR A 245 -11.46 -4.71 12.38
N SER A 246 -10.58 -5.72 12.33
CA SER A 246 -9.16 -5.57 12.64
C SER A 246 -8.55 -4.46 11.78
N ASN A 247 -7.68 -3.66 12.37
CA ASN A 247 -7.00 -2.58 11.66
C ASN A 247 -5.88 -3.07 10.74
N ARG A 248 -5.64 -4.39 10.70
CA ARG A 248 -4.63 -5.01 9.86
C ARG A 248 -5.21 -6.26 9.20
N LEU A 249 -5.31 -6.22 7.89
CA LEU A 249 -5.72 -7.39 7.10
C LEU A 249 -4.48 -8.10 6.57
N ARG A 250 -4.56 -9.42 6.52
CA ARG A 250 -3.58 -10.27 5.85
C ARG A 250 -4.21 -10.87 4.60
N ILE A 251 -3.45 -10.87 3.51
CA ILE A 251 -3.86 -11.56 2.29
C ILE A 251 -3.41 -13.01 2.41
N GLU A 252 -4.38 -13.90 2.51
CA GLU A 252 -4.19 -15.35 2.68
C GLU A 252 -4.90 -16.12 1.57
N PRO A 253 -4.40 -17.30 1.17
CA PRO A 253 -5.07 -18.14 0.19
C PRO A 253 -6.50 -18.50 0.63
N GLY A 254 -7.40 -18.66 -0.34
CA GLY A 254 -8.78 -19.11 -0.15
C GLY A 254 -9.80 -18.01 0.09
N PHE A 255 -9.38 -16.80 0.47
CA PHE A 255 -10.29 -15.68 0.74
C PHE A 255 -10.18 -14.53 -0.25
N TRP A 256 -9.16 -14.56 -1.10
CA TRP A 256 -8.83 -13.49 -2.03
C TRP A 256 -8.83 -14.02 -3.47
N THR A 257 -9.45 -13.28 -4.38
CA THR A 257 -9.53 -13.60 -5.81
C THR A 257 -9.07 -12.41 -6.66
N SER A 258 -8.56 -12.65 -7.84
CA SER A 258 -8.24 -11.62 -8.84
C SER A 258 -9.47 -11.23 -9.68
N ASP A 259 -10.59 -11.93 -9.53
CA ASP A 259 -11.82 -11.69 -10.26
C ASP A 259 -12.90 -11.08 -9.35
N LEU A 260 -13.18 -9.79 -9.53
CA LEU A 260 -14.23 -9.11 -8.77
C LEU A 260 -15.63 -9.67 -9.11
N VAL A 261 -15.83 -10.19 -10.32
CA VAL A 261 -17.13 -10.71 -10.77
C VAL A 261 -17.54 -11.93 -9.95
N GLU A 262 -16.58 -12.76 -9.54
CA GLU A 262 -16.83 -13.91 -8.66
C GLU A 262 -17.47 -13.52 -7.32
N LEU A 263 -17.15 -12.33 -6.79
CA LEU A 263 -17.65 -11.88 -5.49
C LEU A 263 -19.00 -11.16 -5.58
N ILE A 264 -19.29 -10.51 -6.70
CA ILE A 264 -20.52 -9.71 -6.86
C ILE A 264 -21.67 -10.50 -7.50
N SER A 265 -21.38 -11.69 -8.04
CA SER A 265 -22.38 -12.57 -8.68
C SER A 265 -23.11 -13.50 -7.69
N THR A 266 -22.73 -13.51 -6.41
CA THR A 266 -23.33 -14.35 -5.35
C THR A 266 -24.52 -13.67 -4.68
#